data_AF-A0A6M1ZJS1-F1
#
_entry.id   AF-A0A6M1ZJS1-F1
#
_cell.length_a   1.000
_cell.length_b   1.000
_cell.length_c   1.000
_cell.angle_alpha   90.00
_cell.angle_beta   90.00
_cell.angle_gamma   90.00
#
_symmetry.space_group_name_H-M   'P 1'
#
loop_
_entity.id
_entity.type
_entity.pdbx_description
1 polymer ?
#
loop_
_entity_poly.entity_id
_entity_poly.type
_entity_poly.pdbx_seq_one_letter_code
_entity_poly.pdbx_strand_id
1 'polypeptide(L)'
;FASSLLMFPATIGQMLGKGSWIGKMTAMLSPGSWVYLSLFVFLILFFTYFWTATQFNPEQIASDMKKNGAFIPGIRQGKPTQDFLESTMNKITLIGGIFLAFIAILPVIVSKVLGVDPRISHFFGGTSLLILVGVILDTTQQIESHLLMKRYDGFMKKGKIRGR
;
A
#
# COMPACT_ATOMS: atom_id res chain seq x y z
N PHE A 1 -6.53 -7.11 -3.11
CA PHE A 1 -6.20 -7.83 -4.35
C PHE A 1 -5.56 -9.19 -4.12
N ALA A 2 -4.39 -9.28 -3.48
CA ALA A 2 -3.75 -10.58 -3.22
C ALA A 2 -4.63 -11.54 -2.38
N SER A 3 -5.29 -11.02 -1.33
CA SER A 3 -6.19 -11.80 -0.47
C SER A 3 -7.44 -12.31 -1.22
N SER A 4 -8.07 -11.45 -2.03
CA SER A 4 -9.23 -11.83 -2.83
C SER A 4 -8.91 -12.85 -3.92
N LEU A 5 -7.74 -12.77 -4.54
CA LEU A 5 -7.28 -13.73 -5.56
C LEU A 5 -7.08 -15.13 -4.95
N LEU A 6 -6.53 -15.20 -3.74
CA LEU A 6 -6.32 -16.46 -3.02
C LEU A 6 -7.61 -17.05 -2.43
N MET A 7 -8.57 -16.21 -2.04
CA MET A 7 -9.86 -16.69 -1.52
C MET A 7 -10.71 -17.34 -2.61
N PHE A 8 -10.61 -16.88 -3.87
CA PHE A 8 -11.48 -17.36 -4.95
C PHE A 8 -11.36 -18.88 -5.22
N PRO A 9 -10.17 -19.47 -5.42
CA PRO A 9 -10.02 -20.91 -5.56
C PRO A 9 -10.38 -21.68 -4.28
N ALA A 10 -10.06 -21.13 -3.11
CA ALA A 10 -10.33 -21.78 -1.83
C ALA A 10 -11.84 -21.96 -1.60
N THR A 11 -12.66 -20.96 -1.94
CA THR A 11 -14.12 -21.05 -1.86
C THR A 11 -14.69 -22.10 -2.81
N ILE A 12 -14.18 -22.16 -4.06
CA ILE A 12 -14.61 -23.15 -5.05
C ILE A 12 -14.23 -24.57 -4.61
N GLY A 13 -13.03 -24.76 -4.06
CA GLY A 13 -12.58 -26.05 -3.53
C GLY A 13 -13.39 -26.57 -2.34
N GLN A 14 -13.87 -25.66 -1.49
CA GLN A 14 -14.76 -26.02 -0.39
C GLN A 14 -16.14 -26.47 -0.88
N MET A 15 -16.65 -25.89 -1.99
CA MET A 15 -17.93 -26.28 -2.59
C MET A 15 -17.86 -27.60 -3.38
N LEU A 16 -16.73 -27.91 -4.01
CA LEU A 16 -16.55 -29.10 -4.87
C LEU A 16 -16.15 -30.39 -4.13
N GLY A 17 -15.93 -30.32 -2.81
CA GLY A 17 -15.66 -31.49 -1.97
C GLY A 17 -14.20 -31.98 -1.95
N LYS A 18 -13.73 -32.37 -0.75
CA LYS A 18 -12.32 -32.72 -0.43
C LYS A 18 -11.74 -33.96 -1.14
N GLY A 19 -12.55 -34.72 -1.89
CA GLY A 19 -12.15 -35.98 -2.53
C GLY A 19 -11.52 -35.84 -3.93
N SER A 20 -11.67 -34.68 -4.58
CA SER A 20 -11.13 -34.43 -5.92
C SER A 20 -9.66 -33.96 -5.88
N TRP A 21 -8.92 -34.11 -6.98
CA TRP A 21 -7.57 -33.51 -7.14
C TRP A 21 -7.59 -32.00 -6.81
N ILE A 22 -8.67 -31.33 -7.20
CA ILE A 22 -8.96 -29.92 -6.90
C ILE A 22 -9.14 -29.71 -5.38
N GLY A 23 -9.80 -30.62 -4.67
CA GLY A 23 -9.91 -30.64 -3.21
C GLY A 23 -8.56 -30.75 -2.47
N LYS A 24 -7.61 -31.55 -3.00
CA LYS A 24 -6.26 -31.66 -2.44
C LYS A 24 -5.41 -30.40 -2.70
N MET A 25 -5.49 -29.82 -3.90
CA MET A 25 -4.83 -28.55 -4.21
C MET A 25 -5.38 -27.39 -3.37
N THR A 26 -6.69 -27.33 -3.19
CA THR A 26 -7.35 -26.28 -2.40
C THR A 26 -7.09 -26.42 -0.90
N ALA A 27 -6.86 -27.64 -0.40
CA ALA A 27 -6.37 -27.86 0.96
C ALA A 27 -4.95 -27.31 1.18
N MET A 28 -4.06 -27.37 0.17
CA MET A 28 -2.73 -26.75 0.24
C MET A 28 -2.77 -25.21 0.20
N LEU A 29 -3.82 -24.64 -0.40
CA LEU A 29 -4.16 -23.21 -0.45
C LEU A 29 -4.98 -22.75 0.77
N SER A 30 -5.14 -23.59 1.79
CA SER A 30 -5.87 -23.21 3.00
C SER A 30 -5.08 -22.20 3.86
N PRO A 31 -5.77 -21.25 4.53
CA PRO A 31 -5.13 -20.31 5.45
C PRO A 31 -4.39 -21.06 6.56
N GLY A 32 -3.06 -20.90 6.63
CA GLY A 32 -2.21 -21.54 7.63
C GLY A 32 -1.15 -22.51 7.06
N SER A 33 -1.32 -22.96 5.82
CA SER A 33 -0.30 -23.71 5.07
C SER A 33 0.92 -22.82 4.77
N TRP A 34 2.13 -23.40 4.81
CA TRP A 34 3.36 -22.69 4.43
C TRP A 34 3.32 -22.29 2.95
N VAL A 35 2.72 -23.12 2.10
CA VAL A 35 2.54 -22.84 0.66
C VAL A 35 1.67 -21.61 0.44
N TYR A 36 0.58 -21.49 1.20
CA TYR A 36 -0.30 -20.32 1.15
C TYR A 36 0.45 -19.03 1.53
N LEU A 37 1.23 -19.08 2.61
CA LEU A 37 2.01 -17.91 3.08
C LEU A 37 3.06 -17.47 2.06
N SER A 38 3.84 -18.41 1.51
CA SER A 38 4.83 -18.08 0.48
C SER A 38 4.20 -17.50 -0.78
N LEU A 39 3.09 -18.09 -1.26
CA LEU A 39 2.37 -17.57 -2.43
C LEU A 39 1.77 -16.19 -2.14
N PHE A 40 1.25 -15.98 -0.94
CA PHE A 40 0.65 -14.70 -0.54
C PHE A 40 1.67 -13.57 -0.49
N VAL A 41 2.86 -13.81 0.07
CA VAL A 41 3.98 -12.85 0.06
C VAL A 41 4.44 -12.54 -1.35
N PHE A 42 4.61 -13.57 -2.18
CA PHE A 42 5.00 -13.39 -3.57
C PHE A 42 3.98 -12.54 -4.33
N LEU A 43 2.69 -12.85 -4.18
CA LEU A 43 1.60 -12.09 -4.78
C LEU A 43 1.58 -10.64 -4.31
N ILE A 44 1.84 -10.37 -3.03
CA ILE A 44 1.95 -9.00 -2.52
C ILE A 44 3.07 -8.25 -3.23
N LEU A 45 4.28 -8.81 -3.26
CA LEU A 45 5.41 -8.18 -3.94
C LEU A 45 5.14 -7.95 -5.44
N PHE A 46 4.60 -8.96 -6.12
CA PHE A 46 4.24 -8.86 -7.53
C PHE A 46 3.23 -7.74 -7.79
N PHE A 47 2.12 -7.72 -7.04
CA PHE A 47 1.08 -6.70 -7.24
C PHE A 47 1.55 -5.31 -6.84
N THR A 48 2.39 -5.17 -5.81
CA THR A 48 2.97 -3.88 -5.45
C THR A 48 3.84 -3.32 -6.58
N TYR A 49 4.70 -4.14 -7.19
CA TYR A 49 5.49 -3.73 -8.35
C TYR A 49 4.63 -3.43 -9.58
N PHE A 50 3.66 -4.29 -9.88
CA PHE A 50 2.76 -4.13 -11.02
C PHE A 50 1.92 -2.85 -10.90
N TRP A 51 1.40 -2.56 -9.71
CA TRP A 51 0.66 -1.34 -9.45
C TRP A 51 1.54 -0.10 -9.61
N THR A 52 2.75 -0.11 -9.05
CA THR A 52 3.67 1.02 -9.21
C THR A 52 4.06 1.24 -10.68
N ALA A 53 4.41 0.19 -11.41
CA ALA A 53 4.82 0.32 -12.81
C ALA A 53 3.69 0.81 -13.74
N THR A 54 2.43 0.49 -13.43
CA THR A 54 1.27 0.92 -14.23
C THR A 54 0.82 2.35 -13.91
N GLN A 55 0.94 2.78 -12.66
CA GLN A 55 0.53 4.12 -12.23
C GLN A 55 1.64 5.17 -12.36
N PHE A 56 2.90 4.77 -12.18
CA PHE A 56 4.04 5.67 -12.20
C PHE A 56 4.68 5.70 -13.58
N ASN A 57 4.58 6.85 -14.26
CA ASN A 57 5.25 7.09 -15.54
C ASN A 57 6.40 8.11 -15.34
N PRO A 58 7.66 7.65 -15.13
CA PRO A 58 8.81 8.54 -14.90
C PRO A 58 9.06 9.50 -16.06
N GLU A 59 8.76 9.07 -17.29
CA GLU A 59 8.95 9.87 -18.49
C GLU A 59 8.03 11.09 -18.51
N GLN A 60 6.74 10.88 -18.25
CA GLN A 60 5.76 11.94 -18.17
C GLN A 60 6.10 12.93 -17.05
N ILE A 61 6.43 12.42 -15.86
CA ILE A 61 6.77 13.25 -14.69
C ILE A 61 8.00 14.12 -14.97
N ALA A 62 9.06 13.56 -15.54
CA ALA A 62 10.25 14.34 -15.89
C ALA A 62 9.95 15.40 -16.96
N SER A 63 9.07 15.10 -17.91
CA SER A 63 8.63 16.06 -18.93
C SER A 63 7.83 17.22 -18.33
N ASP A 64 6.95 16.93 -17.38
CA ASP A 64 6.13 17.92 -16.70
C ASP A 64 6.97 18.77 -15.74
N MET A 65 7.97 18.20 -15.08
CA MET A 65 8.97 18.97 -14.32
C MET A 65 9.68 19.99 -15.21
N LYS A 66 10.14 19.56 -16.39
CA LYS A 66 10.78 20.46 -17.36
C LYS A 66 9.84 21.58 -17.83
N LYS A 67 8.58 21.28 -18.13
CA LYS A 67 7.57 22.28 -18.56
C LYS A 67 7.24 23.27 -17.45
N ASN A 68 7.14 22.81 -16.20
CA ASN A 68 6.78 23.63 -15.05
C ASN A 68 7.99 24.35 -14.42
N GLY A 69 9.18 24.26 -15.03
CA GLY A 69 10.40 24.88 -14.51
C GLY A 69 10.96 24.21 -13.25
N ALA A 70 10.45 23.05 -12.85
CA ALA A 70 10.94 22.27 -11.72
C ALA A 70 12.16 21.42 -12.15
N PHE A 71 13.11 21.23 -11.25
CA PHE A 71 14.30 20.40 -11.49
C PHE A 71 14.80 19.75 -10.20
N ILE A 72 15.49 18.62 -10.35
CA ILE A 72 16.18 17.96 -9.25
C ILE A 72 17.60 18.53 -9.17
N PRO A 73 18.00 19.15 -8.06
CA PRO A 73 19.35 19.67 -7.90
C PRO A 73 20.41 18.59 -8.18
N GLY A 74 21.38 18.91 -9.04
CA GLY A 74 22.46 17.99 -9.42
C GLY A 74 22.14 17.01 -10.56
N ILE A 75 20.92 17.00 -11.12
CA ILE A 75 20.54 16.10 -12.23
C ILE A 75 20.04 16.93 -13.42
N ARG A 76 20.53 16.62 -14.62
CA ARG A 76 20.10 17.30 -15.85
C ARG A 76 18.66 16.91 -16.21
N GLN A 77 17.87 17.89 -16.63
CA GLN A 77 16.48 17.69 -17.07
C GLN A 77 16.41 16.77 -18.30
N GLY A 78 15.36 15.96 -18.39
CA GLY A 78 15.15 14.97 -19.46
C GLY A 78 15.52 13.56 -19.03
N LYS A 79 16.20 12.79 -19.90
CA LYS A 79 16.51 11.37 -19.69
C LYS A 79 17.20 11.07 -18.34
N PRO A 80 18.20 11.85 -17.88
CA PRO A 80 18.83 11.60 -16.57
C PRO A 80 17.87 11.76 -15.38
N THR A 81 16.87 12.64 -15.50
CA THR A 81 15.83 12.79 -14.47
C THR A 81 14.88 11.60 -14.47
N GLN A 82 14.51 11.08 -15.65
CA GLN A 82 13.67 9.89 -15.79
C GLN A 82 14.34 8.67 -15.14
N ASP A 83 15.59 8.40 -15.48
CA ASP A 83 16.34 7.25 -14.98
C ASP A 83 16.54 7.33 -13.46
N PHE A 84 16.74 8.55 -12.92
CA PHE A 84 16.80 8.79 -11.49
C PHE A 84 15.47 8.48 -10.78
N LEU A 85 14.36 8.98 -11.33
CA LEU A 85 13.02 8.73 -10.78
C LEU A 85 12.69 7.23 -10.81
N GLU A 86 13.03 6.54 -11.91
CA GLU A 86 12.80 5.11 -12.06
C GLU A 86 13.60 4.28 -11.04
N SER A 87 14.92 4.54 -10.93
CA SER A 87 15.77 3.88 -9.93
C SER A 87 15.29 4.13 -8.50
N THR A 88 14.91 5.37 -8.19
CA THR A 88 14.46 5.75 -6.85
C THR A 88 13.12 5.09 -6.53
N MET A 89 12.18 5.10 -7.47
CA MET A 89 10.88 4.45 -7.30
C MET A 89 11.05 2.95 -7.08
N ASN A 90 11.88 2.27 -7.86
CA ASN A 90 12.14 0.84 -7.70
C ASN A 90 12.68 0.49 -6.31
N LYS A 91 13.56 1.32 -5.73
CA LYS A 91 14.08 1.11 -4.36
C LYS A 91 13.00 1.33 -3.30
N ILE A 92 12.20 2.38 -3.44
CA ILE A 92 11.09 2.69 -2.51
C ILE A 92 10.04 1.57 -2.57
N THR A 93 9.68 1.11 -3.77
CA THR A 93 8.72 0.01 -3.98
C THR A 93 9.22 -1.30 -3.40
N LEU A 94 10.52 -1.61 -3.48
CA LEU A 94 11.09 -2.80 -2.86
C LEU A 94 10.91 -2.79 -1.35
N ILE A 95 11.32 -1.69 -0.70
CA ILE A 95 11.22 -1.53 0.76
C ILE A 95 9.76 -1.53 1.20
N GLY A 96 8.89 -0.79 0.48
CA GLY A 96 7.46 -0.74 0.75
C GLY A 96 6.77 -2.09 0.57
N GLY A 97 7.11 -2.83 -0.48
CA GLY A 97 6.59 -4.17 -0.74
C GLY A 97 6.96 -5.18 0.34
N ILE A 98 8.23 -5.17 0.80
CA ILE A 98 8.68 -6.01 1.91
C ILE A 98 7.93 -5.65 3.20
N PHE A 99 7.78 -4.35 3.49
CA PHE A 99 7.05 -3.88 4.67
C PHE A 99 5.58 -4.31 4.64
N LEU A 100 4.91 -4.17 3.48
CA LEU A 100 3.53 -4.64 3.30
C LEU A 100 3.40 -6.15 3.46
N ALA A 101 4.34 -6.92 2.90
CA ALA A 101 4.37 -8.37 3.06
C ALA A 101 4.55 -8.76 4.53
N PHE A 102 5.41 -8.08 5.28
CA PHE A 102 5.62 -8.32 6.70
C PHE A 102 4.33 -8.10 7.51
N ILE A 103 3.66 -6.98 7.30
CA ILE A 103 2.40 -6.70 8.01
C ILE A 103 1.31 -7.71 7.65
N ALA A 104 1.26 -8.17 6.41
CA ALA A 104 0.28 -9.16 5.97
C ALA A 104 0.48 -10.55 6.62
N ILE A 105 1.70 -10.92 7.00
CA ILE A 105 2.03 -12.19 7.68
C ILE A 105 1.83 -12.10 9.20
N LEU A 106 1.94 -10.90 9.77
CA LEU A 106 1.86 -10.62 11.21
C LEU A 106 0.65 -11.29 11.91
N PRO A 107 -0.60 -11.20 11.41
CA PRO A 107 -1.75 -11.86 12.03
C PRO A 107 -1.62 -13.40 12.09
N VAL A 108 -0.96 -14.00 11.11
CA VAL A 108 -0.77 -15.45 11.03
C VAL A 108 0.27 -15.92 12.05
N ILE A 109 1.34 -15.16 12.23
CA ILE A 109 2.35 -15.43 13.27
C ILE A 109 1.71 -15.31 14.66
N VAL A 110 0.97 -14.23 14.91
CA VAL A 110 0.26 -14.00 16.18
C VAL A 110 -0.69 -15.16 16.50
N SER A 111 -1.50 -15.60 15.53
CA SER A 111 -2.42 -16.73 15.74
C SER A 111 -1.69 -18.04 16.04
N LYS A 112 -0.57 -18.34 15.33
CA LYS A 112 0.20 -19.57 15.53
C LYS A 112 0.99 -19.60 16.84
N VAL A 113 1.57 -18.49 17.26
CA VAL A 113 2.44 -18.42 18.45
C VAL A 113 1.64 -18.25 19.74
N LEU A 114 0.58 -17.44 19.72
CA LEU A 114 -0.19 -17.11 20.93
C LEU A 114 -1.42 -18.02 21.11
N GLY A 115 -1.68 -18.95 20.18
CA GLY A 115 -2.81 -19.88 20.25
C GLY A 115 -4.18 -19.21 20.21
N VAL A 116 -4.24 -17.96 19.77
CA VAL A 116 -5.48 -17.15 19.70
C VAL A 116 -6.31 -17.61 18.50
N ASP A 117 -7.63 -17.65 18.69
CA ASP A 117 -8.59 -17.99 17.64
C ASP A 117 -8.27 -17.20 16.35
N PRO A 118 -8.12 -17.87 15.19
CA PRO A 118 -7.84 -17.22 13.92
C PRO A 118 -8.81 -16.10 13.58
N ARG A 119 -10.08 -16.17 14.03
CA ARG A 119 -11.08 -15.13 13.82
C ARG A 119 -10.70 -13.84 14.55
N ILE A 120 -10.29 -13.96 15.81
CA ILE A 120 -9.86 -12.84 16.64
C ILE A 120 -8.54 -12.27 16.10
N SER A 121 -7.58 -13.15 15.76
CA SER A 121 -6.31 -12.71 15.17
C SER A 121 -6.49 -12.03 13.80
N HIS A 122 -7.45 -12.44 12.97
CA HIS A 122 -7.70 -11.75 11.71
C HIS A 122 -8.41 -10.40 11.91
N PHE A 123 -9.34 -10.33 12.88
CA PHE A 123 -10.05 -9.10 13.24
C PHE A 123 -9.18 -8.07 13.97
N PHE A 124 -8.14 -8.48 14.69
CA PHE A 124 -7.27 -7.60 15.47
C PHE A 124 -5.81 -7.55 14.99
N GLY A 125 -5.36 -8.47 14.14
CA GLY A 125 -3.93 -8.76 13.96
C GLY A 125 -3.21 -8.11 12.79
N GLY A 126 -3.86 -7.28 11.97
CA GLY A 126 -3.12 -6.52 10.95
C GLY A 126 -3.96 -5.67 10.01
N THR A 127 -4.85 -6.26 9.22
CA THR A 127 -5.59 -5.52 8.17
C THR A 127 -6.54 -4.47 8.75
N SER A 128 -7.33 -4.84 9.76
CA SER A 128 -8.22 -3.93 10.47
C SER A 128 -7.46 -2.81 11.20
N LEU A 129 -6.34 -3.16 11.84
CA LEU A 129 -5.49 -2.21 12.56
C LEU A 129 -4.83 -1.22 11.59
N LEU A 130 -4.35 -1.70 10.43
CA LEU A 130 -3.82 -0.87 9.36
C LEU A 130 -4.87 0.08 8.78
N ILE A 131 -6.09 -0.42 8.51
CA ILE A 131 -7.19 0.41 8.03
C ILE A 131 -7.52 1.47 9.09
N LEU A 132 -7.60 1.08 10.37
CA LEU A 132 -7.89 2.00 11.46
C LEU A 132 -6.84 3.11 11.58
N VAL A 133 -5.55 2.75 11.58
CA VAL A 133 -4.45 3.74 11.62
C VAL A 133 -4.47 4.62 10.37
N GLY A 134 -4.68 4.04 9.18
CA GLY A 134 -4.78 4.78 7.93
C GLY A 134 -5.90 5.82 7.97
N VAL A 135 -7.10 5.42 8.38
CA VAL A 135 -8.26 6.33 8.51
C VAL A 135 -7.99 7.41 9.55
N ILE A 136 -7.35 7.10 10.68
CA ILE A 136 -7.01 8.09 11.71
C ILE A 136 -6.02 9.13 11.15
N LEU A 137 -4.99 8.70 10.43
CA LEU A 137 -4.01 9.60 9.81
C LEU A 137 -4.65 10.49 8.75
N ASP A 138 -5.47 9.92 7.87
CA ASP A 138 -6.22 10.67 6.86
C ASP A 138 -7.15 11.71 7.50
N THR A 139 -7.88 11.31 8.54
CA THR A 139 -8.77 12.21 9.28
C THR A 139 -7.98 13.34 9.93
N THR A 140 -6.81 13.03 10.52
CA THR A 140 -5.94 14.03 11.16
C THR A 140 -5.41 15.03 10.13
N GLN A 141 -4.94 14.57 8.98
CA GLN A 141 -4.49 15.44 7.89
C GLN A 141 -5.62 16.32 7.33
N GLN A 142 -6.83 15.77 7.20
CA GLN A 142 -8.00 16.55 6.78
C GLN A 142 -8.31 17.66 7.80
N ILE A 143 -8.30 17.36 9.10
CA ILE A 143 -8.49 18.35 10.16
C ILE A 143 -7.40 19.43 10.09
N GLU A 144 -6.14 19.04 9.95
CA GLU A 144 -5.01 19.97 9.88
C GLU A 144 -5.12 20.91 8.66
N SER A 145 -5.48 20.39 7.49
CA SER A 145 -5.67 21.20 6.28
C SER A 145 -6.77 22.26 6.46
N HIS A 146 -7.88 21.91 7.14
CA HIS A 146 -8.96 22.84 7.45
C HIS A 146 -8.54 23.90 8.48
N LEU A 147 -7.74 23.51 9.48
CA LEU A 147 -7.19 24.44 10.47
C LEU A 147 -6.18 25.42 9.87
N LEU A 148 -5.35 24.97 8.92
CA LEU A 148 -4.41 25.82 8.19
C LEU A 148 -5.13 26.88 7.35
N MET A 149 -6.18 26.50 6.62
CA MET A 149 -7.02 27.45 5.87
C MET A 149 -7.65 28.50 6.80
N LYS A 150 -8.14 28.08 7.98
CA LYS A 150 -8.74 28.99 8.98
C LYS A 150 -7.72 29.97 9.60
N ARG A 151 -6.45 29.56 9.75
CA ARG A 151 -5.37 30.45 10.24
C ARG A 151 -4.85 31.40 9.16
N TYR A 152 -4.99 31.05 7.88
CA TYR A 152 -4.62 31.92 6.75
C TYR A 152 -5.53 33.17 6.65
N ASP A 153 -6.83 33.05 6.93
CA ASP A 153 -7.78 34.17 6.94
C ASP A 153 -7.45 35.26 7.99
N GLY A 154 -6.83 34.88 9.10
CA GLY A 154 -6.50 35.78 10.20
C GLY A 154 -5.35 36.76 9.89
N PHE A 155 -4.40 36.36 9.03
CA PHE A 155 -3.26 37.19 8.64
C PHE A 155 -3.59 38.19 7.53
N MET A 156 -4.46 37.82 6.58
CA MET A 156 -4.85 38.69 5.46
C MET A 156 -5.80 39.85 5.86
N LYS A 157 -6.49 39.75 7.01
CA LYS A 157 -7.46 40.77 7.46
C LYS A 157 -6.85 41.97 8.20
N LYS A 158 -5.58 41.92 8.65
CA LYS A 158 -4.95 42.98 9.47
C LYS A 158 -4.25 44.10 8.69
N GLY A 159 -4.28 44.09 7.35
CA GLY A 159 -3.42 44.94 6.52
C GLY A 159 -4.06 46.10 5.73
N LYS A 160 -5.33 46.48 5.95
CA LYS A 160 -5.89 47.69 5.30
C LYS A 160 -5.63 48.93 6.17
N ILE A 161 -4.41 49.46 6.08
CA ILE A 161 -4.14 50.86 6.44
C ILE A 161 -4.79 51.71 5.34
N ARG A 162 -5.92 52.35 5.66
CA ARG A 162 -6.53 53.39 4.82
C ARG A 162 -5.64 54.63 4.89
N GLY A 163 -4.91 54.90 3.81
CA GLY A 163 -4.27 56.20 3.59
C GLY A 163 -5.33 57.27 3.36
N ARG A 164 -5.18 58.41 4.04
CA ARG A 164 -5.84 59.68 3.73
C ARG A 164 -5.01 60.40 2.67
#